data_AF-A0A6I9TI93-F1
#
_entry.id   AF-A0A6I9TI93-F1
#
_cell.length_a   1.000
_cell.length_b   1.000
_cell.length_c   1.000
_cell.angle_alpha   90.00
_cell.angle_beta   90.00
_cell.angle_gamma   90.00
#
_symmetry.space_group_name_H-M   'P 1'
#
loop_
_entity.id
_entity.type
_entity.pdbx_description
1 polymer ?
#
loop_
_entity_poly.entity_id
_entity_poly.type
_entity_poly.pdbx_seq_one_letter_code
_entity_poly.pdbx_strand_id
1 'polypeptide(L)'
;MAPFSLSTFSPVPPPAITCCSSSPFHRQFQSRRFFLKIERFASVSASSPSSSNPKVVVTRERGKNGKLINALASYGINCLELPLIQHMQLPDLEKLSSLLSSTSFDWIVITSPEAGVVFLDAWKAAGTPKVRVGVVGAGTASVFEKIQPSLKQSLNVSFAPSKATGKVLAAELPDYGNARCTVLYPASAKASNEIEDGLVKRGFAITRLNTYTTEPVSQVDQMVLEQALLAPVIAVASPSAIRAWVSLIPEAQQWDNAVACIGETTAVAAKKLGLRNVYFPANPGLEGWVNSILEALQVQNQLQKV
;
A
#
# COMPACT_ATOMS: atom_id res chain seq x y z
N MET A 1 9.76 -85.88 9.48
CA MET A 1 8.51 -86.65 9.68
C MET A 1 7.35 -85.67 9.63
N ALA A 2 6.33 -86.00 8.83
CA ALA A 2 5.19 -85.18 8.39
C ALA A 2 4.19 -84.83 9.54
N PRO A 3 3.04 -84.14 9.32
CA PRO A 3 2.48 -83.60 8.08
C PRO A 3 1.83 -82.19 8.16
N PHE A 4 1.42 -81.76 6.96
CA PHE A 4 0.49 -80.69 6.58
C PHE A 4 -0.77 -80.52 7.46
N SER A 5 -1.26 -79.28 7.55
CA SER A 5 -2.70 -79.01 7.49
C SER A 5 -2.99 -77.64 6.86
N LEU A 6 -3.74 -77.67 5.76
CA LEU A 6 -4.31 -76.53 5.04
C LEU A 6 -5.66 -76.20 5.66
N SER A 7 -5.89 -74.93 5.99
CA SER A 7 -7.24 -74.40 6.22
C SER A 7 -7.41 -73.09 5.47
N THR A 8 -8.11 -73.22 4.35
CA THR A 8 -8.76 -72.20 3.52
C THR A 8 -9.80 -71.42 4.31
N PHE A 9 -9.75 -70.09 4.28
CA PHE A 9 -10.94 -69.24 4.41
C PHE A 9 -10.83 -67.98 3.52
N SER A 10 -11.97 -67.68 2.92
CA SER A 10 -12.25 -66.85 1.74
C SER A 10 -11.93 -65.35 1.84
N PRO A 11 -11.78 -64.66 0.70
CA PRO A 11 -11.48 -63.23 0.64
C PRO A 11 -12.70 -62.35 0.96
N VAL A 12 -12.46 -61.30 1.73
CA VAL A 12 -13.40 -60.22 2.05
C VAL A 12 -13.70 -59.39 0.79
N PRO A 13 -14.97 -59.07 0.48
CA PRO A 13 -15.32 -58.27 -0.69
C PRO A 13 -15.04 -56.77 -0.45
N PRO A 14 -14.73 -56.00 -1.51
CA PRO A 14 -14.55 -54.56 -1.38
C PRO A 14 -15.91 -53.85 -1.21
N PRO A 15 -15.99 -52.74 -0.47
CA PRO A 15 -17.23 -51.99 -0.36
C PRO A 15 -17.57 -51.29 -1.68
N ALA A 16 -18.87 -51.30 -1.98
CA ALA A 16 -19.47 -50.84 -3.22
C ALA A 16 -19.27 -49.33 -3.47
N ILE A 17 -19.04 -49.02 -4.74
CA ILE A 17 -19.08 -47.68 -5.32
C ILE A 17 -20.55 -47.23 -5.33
N THR A 18 -20.90 -46.26 -4.50
CA THR A 18 -22.19 -45.57 -4.56
C THR A 18 -22.01 -44.29 -5.37
N CYS A 19 -22.53 -44.29 -6.59
CA CYS A 19 -22.77 -43.09 -7.37
C CYS A 19 -23.74 -42.16 -6.62
N CYS A 20 -23.25 -41.03 -6.14
CA CYS A 20 -24.08 -39.87 -5.83
C CYS A 20 -23.69 -38.74 -6.79
N SER A 21 -24.57 -38.51 -7.75
CA SER A 21 -24.64 -37.29 -8.55
C SER A 21 -24.82 -36.08 -7.63
N SER A 22 -23.84 -35.19 -7.60
CA SER A 22 -24.01 -33.84 -7.06
C SER A 22 -23.33 -32.81 -7.96
N SER A 23 -24.11 -31.77 -8.22
CA SER A 23 -23.97 -30.68 -9.18
C SER A 23 -22.64 -29.90 -9.08
N PRO A 24 -22.21 -29.19 -10.14
CA PRO A 24 -20.98 -28.43 -10.10
C PRO A 24 -21.12 -27.27 -9.11
N PHE A 25 -20.26 -27.28 -8.09
CA PHE A 25 -20.04 -26.15 -7.20
C PHE A 25 -19.51 -24.96 -8.02
N HIS A 26 -20.43 -24.08 -8.42
CA HIS A 26 -20.10 -22.74 -8.85
C HIS A 26 -19.48 -22.03 -7.66
N ARG A 27 -18.15 -21.87 -7.67
CA ARG A 27 -17.43 -21.02 -6.71
C ARG A 27 -17.89 -19.58 -6.91
N GLN A 28 -18.97 -19.19 -6.24
CA GLN A 28 -19.32 -17.80 -6.06
C GLN A 28 -18.16 -17.13 -5.32
N PHE A 29 -17.41 -16.31 -6.04
CA PHE A 29 -16.63 -15.25 -5.44
C PHE A 29 -17.62 -14.35 -4.67
N GLN A 30 -17.80 -14.62 -3.37
CA GLN A 30 -18.40 -13.67 -2.47
C GLN A 30 -17.43 -12.49 -2.35
N SER A 31 -17.59 -11.53 -3.26
CA SER A 31 -17.16 -10.16 -3.05
C SER A 31 -17.71 -9.72 -1.71
N ARG A 32 -16.85 -9.62 -0.69
CA ARG A 32 -17.19 -8.88 0.52
C ARG A 32 -17.44 -7.44 0.08
N ARG A 33 -18.71 -7.09 -0.12
CA ARG A 33 -19.15 -5.72 -0.37
C ARG A 33 -18.79 -4.90 0.87
N PHE A 34 -17.72 -4.12 0.78
CA PHE A 34 -17.45 -3.06 1.75
C PHE A 34 -18.46 -1.95 1.49
N PHE A 35 -19.39 -1.76 2.42
CA PHE A 35 -20.31 -0.61 2.37
C PHE A 35 -19.57 0.62 2.88
N LEU A 36 -19.13 1.50 1.99
CA LEU A 36 -18.83 2.89 2.35
C LEU A 36 -20.14 3.60 2.67
N LYS A 37 -20.20 4.29 3.81
CA LYS A 37 -21.35 5.14 4.15
C LYS A 37 -21.18 6.51 3.48
N ILE A 38 -22.20 6.92 2.74
CA ILE A 38 -22.31 8.25 2.13
C ILE A 38 -23.21 9.09 3.04
N GLU A 39 -22.76 10.26 3.46
CA GLU A 39 -23.56 11.19 4.28
C GLU A 39 -23.53 12.61 3.73
N ARG A 40 -24.56 13.38 4.10
CA ARG A 40 -24.76 14.79 3.72
C ARG A 40 -24.53 15.65 4.97
N PHE A 41 -23.36 16.29 5.09
CA PHE A 41 -23.08 17.20 6.19
C PHE A 41 -23.50 18.64 5.85
N ALA A 42 -24.05 19.35 6.84
CA ALA A 42 -24.29 20.79 6.76
C ALA A 42 -22.97 21.56 6.95
N SER A 43 -22.72 22.51 6.06
CA SER A 43 -21.47 23.26 5.89
C SER A 43 -21.07 24.08 7.13
N VAL A 44 -19.79 23.99 7.52
CA VAL A 44 -19.10 24.99 8.35
C VAL A 44 -18.25 25.88 7.44
N SER A 45 -18.38 27.19 7.64
CA SER A 45 -17.86 28.29 6.84
C SER A 45 -16.39 28.12 6.41
N ALA A 46 -16.17 28.07 5.10
CA ALA A 46 -14.86 28.17 4.48
C ALA A 46 -14.72 29.53 3.79
N SER A 47 -13.59 30.19 4.03
CA SER A 47 -13.08 31.33 3.26
C SER A 47 -13.15 31.08 1.76
N SER A 48 -13.70 32.03 1.01
CA SER A 48 -13.98 31.97 -0.43
C SER A 48 -12.80 31.45 -1.26
N PRO A 49 -12.91 30.30 -1.95
CA PRO A 49 -11.96 29.91 -2.97
C PRO A 49 -12.37 30.49 -4.34
N SER A 50 -11.38 30.83 -5.14
CA SER A 50 -11.51 31.22 -6.55
C SER A 50 -12.48 30.31 -7.31
N SER A 51 -13.38 30.91 -8.10
CA SER A 51 -14.55 30.31 -8.77
C SER A 51 -14.26 29.31 -9.91
N SER A 52 -13.17 28.54 -9.85
CA SER A 52 -12.85 27.51 -10.86
C SER A 52 -12.99 26.11 -10.26
N ASN A 53 -13.75 25.24 -10.93
CA ASN A 53 -13.85 23.81 -10.58
C ASN A 53 -12.44 23.18 -10.40
N PRO A 54 -12.28 22.25 -9.44
CA PRO A 54 -11.00 21.59 -9.21
C PRO A 54 -10.58 20.80 -10.46
N LYS A 55 -9.31 20.92 -10.84
CA LYS A 55 -8.76 20.20 -11.99
C LYS A 55 -8.28 18.80 -11.62
N VAL A 56 -7.89 18.61 -10.37
CA VAL A 56 -7.29 17.37 -9.88
C VAL A 56 -7.90 17.00 -8.54
N VAL A 57 -8.32 15.75 -8.37
CA VAL A 57 -8.69 15.18 -7.06
C VAL A 57 -7.50 14.42 -6.51
N VAL A 58 -7.10 14.69 -5.28
CA VAL A 58 -6.00 13.98 -4.61
C VAL A 58 -6.55 13.04 -3.53
N THR A 59 -6.19 11.77 -3.60
CA THR A 59 -6.94 10.70 -2.92
C THR A 59 -6.22 10.02 -1.75
N ARG A 60 -5.03 10.50 -1.37
CA ARG A 60 -4.26 9.88 -0.28
C ARG A 60 -4.92 10.12 1.06
N GLU A 61 -4.40 9.45 2.08
CA GLU A 61 -4.80 9.64 3.47
C GLU A 61 -4.82 11.12 3.85
N ARG A 62 -5.77 11.49 4.73
CA ARG A 62 -5.95 12.87 5.18
C ARG A 62 -4.63 13.46 5.68
N GLY A 63 -4.27 14.64 5.18
CA GLY A 63 -3.03 15.33 5.56
C GLY A 63 -1.76 14.82 4.88
N LYS A 64 -1.82 13.77 4.04
CA LYS A 64 -0.66 13.26 3.28
C LYS A 64 -0.60 13.81 1.84
N ASN A 65 -1.59 14.59 1.40
CA ASN A 65 -1.65 15.17 0.04
C ASN A 65 -0.87 16.49 -0.12
N GLY A 66 -0.49 17.16 0.97
CA GLY A 66 0.06 18.54 0.93
C GLY A 66 1.27 18.72 0.00
N LYS A 67 2.21 17.76 -0.05
CA LYS A 67 3.36 17.85 -0.97
C LYS A 67 2.93 17.88 -2.45
N LEU A 68 1.94 17.07 -2.82
CA LEU A 68 1.41 17.03 -4.18
C LEU A 68 0.61 18.29 -4.50
N ILE A 69 -0.25 18.72 -3.58
CA ILE A 69 -1.05 19.95 -3.72
C ILE A 69 -0.12 21.15 -3.96
N ASN A 70 0.93 21.31 -3.13
CA ASN A 70 1.88 22.41 -3.27
C ASN A 70 2.65 22.35 -4.60
N ALA A 71 3.05 21.16 -5.04
CA ALA A 71 3.73 21.00 -6.32
C ALA A 71 2.81 21.39 -7.48
N LEU A 72 1.55 20.96 -7.48
CA LEU A 72 0.56 21.31 -8.51
C LEU A 72 0.17 22.79 -8.47
N ALA A 73 0.11 23.41 -7.28
CA ALA A 73 -0.15 24.84 -7.13
C ALA A 73 0.90 25.70 -7.85
N SER A 74 2.17 25.24 -7.93
CA SER A 74 3.22 25.94 -8.70
C SER A 74 2.95 25.99 -10.22
N TYR A 75 2.05 25.13 -10.72
CA TYR A 75 1.56 25.13 -12.10
C TYR A 75 0.17 25.80 -12.24
N GLY A 76 -0.33 26.47 -11.20
CA GLY A 76 -1.67 27.09 -11.20
C GLY A 76 -2.81 26.06 -11.20
N ILE A 77 -2.56 24.85 -10.71
CA ILE A 77 -3.56 23.77 -10.68
C ILE A 77 -4.22 23.73 -9.29
N ASN A 78 -5.53 23.96 -9.25
CA ASN A 78 -6.33 23.78 -8.06
C ASN A 78 -6.68 22.30 -7.84
N CYS A 79 -6.51 21.83 -6.61
CA CYS A 79 -6.75 20.44 -6.22
C CYS A 79 -7.91 20.34 -5.22
N LEU A 80 -8.75 19.32 -5.39
CA LEU A 80 -9.74 18.89 -4.40
C LEU A 80 -9.17 17.72 -3.58
N GLU A 81 -9.09 17.85 -2.27
CA GLU A 81 -8.70 16.74 -1.40
C GLU A 81 -9.91 15.85 -1.09
N LEU A 82 -9.83 14.58 -1.50
CA LEU A 82 -10.84 13.56 -1.20
C LEU A 82 -10.13 12.29 -0.70
N PRO A 83 -9.80 12.20 0.59
CA PRO A 83 -9.11 11.04 1.13
C PRO A 83 -9.95 9.77 0.97
N LEU A 84 -9.41 8.76 0.28
CA LEU A 84 -10.14 7.50 0.03
C LEU A 84 -9.66 6.34 0.88
N ILE A 85 -8.50 6.50 1.51
CA ILE A 85 -7.87 5.47 2.34
C ILE A 85 -7.37 6.08 3.65
N GLN A 86 -7.19 5.21 4.64
CA GLN A 86 -6.63 5.53 5.94
C GLN A 86 -5.73 4.39 6.42
N HIS A 87 -4.77 4.73 7.27
CA HIS A 87 -3.95 3.73 7.96
C HIS A 87 -4.59 3.39 9.30
N MET A 88 -4.80 2.09 9.53
CA MET A 88 -5.28 1.55 10.78
C MET A 88 -4.12 0.85 11.47
N GLN A 89 -3.87 1.18 12.72
CA GLN A 89 -2.88 0.50 13.55
C GLN A 89 -3.33 -0.94 13.82
N LEU A 90 -2.36 -1.84 13.95
CA LEU A 90 -2.58 -3.25 14.25
C LEU A 90 -1.87 -3.65 15.56
N PRO A 91 -2.26 -4.77 16.21
CA PRO A 91 -1.72 -5.15 17.52
C PRO A 91 -0.19 -5.31 17.57
N ASP A 92 0.47 -5.66 16.47
CA ASP A 92 1.93 -5.76 16.43
C ASP A 92 2.64 -4.42 16.64
N LEU A 93 1.94 -3.29 16.53
CA LEU A 93 2.50 -1.97 16.85
C LEU A 93 2.97 -1.88 18.30
N GLU A 94 2.21 -2.46 19.24
CA GLU A 94 2.55 -2.45 20.67
C GLU A 94 3.84 -3.25 20.94
N LYS A 95 4.10 -4.29 20.15
CA LYS A 95 5.31 -5.11 20.26
C LYS A 95 6.54 -4.39 19.72
N LEU A 96 6.38 -3.46 18.77
CA LEU A 96 7.49 -2.80 18.09
C LEU A 96 8.39 -2.03 19.06
N SER A 97 7.81 -1.21 19.95
CA SER A 97 8.59 -0.44 20.94
C SER A 97 9.29 -1.36 21.95
N SER A 98 8.59 -2.37 22.46
CA SER A 98 9.15 -3.35 23.40
C SER A 98 10.33 -4.11 22.81
N LEU A 99 10.22 -4.56 21.55
CA LEU A 99 11.33 -5.23 20.84
C LEU A 99 12.51 -4.29 20.62
N LEU A 100 12.26 -3.03 20.24
CA LEU A 100 13.32 -2.03 20.09
C LEU A 100 14.05 -1.73 21.41
N SER A 101 13.35 -1.79 22.55
CA SER A 101 13.98 -1.56 23.87
C SER A 101 14.76 -2.76 24.41
N SER A 102 14.35 -3.98 24.07
CA SER A 102 14.88 -5.21 24.68
C SER A 102 15.88 -5.96 23.81
N THR A 103 15.86 -5.74 22.49
CA THR A 103 16.62 -6.52 21.52
C THR A 103 17.34 -5.60 20.53
N SER A 104 18.64 -5.86 20.31
CA SER A 104 19.38 -5.23 19.23
C SER A 104 19.19 -5.99 17.93
N PHE A 105 18.92 -5.27 16.85
CA PHE A 105 18.88 -5.81 15.49
C PHE A 105 20.02 -5.23 14.66
N ASP A 106 20.59 -6.04 13.76
CA ASP A 106 21.62 -5.56 12.83
C ASP A 106 21.05 -4.58 11.79
N TRP A 107 19.78 -4.77 11.45
CA TRP A 107 19.04 -3.94 10.52
C TRP A 107 17.59 -3.72 10.95
N ILE A 108 17.12 -2.48 10.76
CA ILE A 108 15.71 -2.14 10.65
C ILE A 108 15.40 -1.88 9.18
N VAL A 109 14.50 -2.63 8.57
CA VAL A 109 14.11 -2.44 7.17
C VAL A 109 12.82 -1.65 7.11
N ILE A 110 12.81 -0.53 6.38
CA ILE A 110 11.66 0.38 6.24
C ILE A 110 11.32 0.55 4.77
N THR A 111 10.09 0.20 4.39
CA THR A 111 9.73 0.04 2.98
C THR A 111 8.69 1.03 2.49
N SER A 112 8.23 1.92 3.36
CA SER A 112 7.31 2.99 2.99
C SER A 112 7.50 4.20 3.91
N PRO A 113 7.10 5.40 3.48
CA PRO A 113 7.10 6.56 4.36
C PRO A 113 6.25 6.34 5.61
N GLU A 114 5.13 5.63 5.50
CA GLU A 114 4.25 5.34 6.64
C GLU A 114 4.91 4.39 7.65
N ALA A 115 5.55 3.32 7.18
CA ALA A 115 6.32 2.43 8.04
C ALA A 115 7.44 3.20 8.77
N GLY A 116 8.04 4.20 8.11
CA GLY A 116 9.03 5.09 8.72
C GLY A 116 8.44 5.94 9.85
N VAL A 117 7.25 6.52 9.67
CA VAL A 117 6.57 7.29 10.73
C VAL A 117 6.24 6.38 11.92
N VAL A 118 5.60 5.23 11.64
CA VAL A 118 5.24 4.23 12.67
C VAL A 118 6.48 3.77 13.44
N PHE A 119 7.58 3.50 12.73
CA PHE A 119 8.84 3.15 13.34
C PHE A 119 9.42 4.26 14.21
N LEU A 120 9.43 5.51 13.74
CA LEU A 120 10.00 6.62 14.50
C LEU A 120 9.26 6.88 15.82
N ASP A 121 7.94 6.74 15.82
CA ASP A 121 7.14 6.90 17.04
C ASP A 121 7.46 5.77 18.04
N ALA A 122 7.52 4.51 17.57
CA ALA A 122 7.89 3.38 18.41
C ALA A 122 9.36 3.44 18.90
N TRP A 123 10.28 3.93 18.06
CA TRP A 123 11.70 4.09 18.37
C TRP A 123 11.93 5.16 19.44
N LYS A 124 11.20 6.28 19.39
CA LYS A 124 11.20 7.29 20.45
C LYS A 124 10.63 6.72 21.75
N ALA A 125 9.52 5.99 21.68
CA ALA A 125 8.93 5.32 22.84
C ALA A 125 9.86 4.28 23.48
N ALA A 126 10.71 3.64 22.68
CA ALA A 126 11.73 2.69 23.13
C ALA A 126 13.00 3.35 23.73
N GLY A 127 13.03 4.68 23.87
CA GLY A 127 14.20 5.39 24.42
C GLY A 127 15.31 5.67 23.41
N THR A 128 15.00 5.70 22.11
CA THR A 128 15.94 6.03 21.02
C THR A 128 17.20 5.16 20.95
N PRO A 129 17.07 3.82 20.95
CA PRO A 129 18.21 2.90 20.87
C PRO A 129 19.03 3.12 19.60
N LYS A 130 20.32 2.76 19.63
CA LYS A 130 21.17 2.87 18.45
C LYS A 130 20.76 1.83 17.40
N VAL A 131 20.38 2.27 16.21
CA VAL A 131 19.83 1.44 15.14
C VAL A 131 20.43 1.77 13.78
N ARG A 132 20.53 0.76 12.93
CA ARG A 132 20.91 0.86 11.53
C ARG A 132 19.69 0.61 10.66
N VAL A 133 19.38 1.54 9.75
CA VAL A 133 18.16 1.51 8.95
C VAL A 133 18.49 1.31 7.47
N GLY A 134 17.85 0.34 6.84
CA GLY A 134 17.78 0.17 5.39
C GLY A 134 16.44 0.66 4.87
N VAL A 135 16.45 1.55 3.88
CA VAL A 135 15.23 2.12 3.28
C VAL A 135 15.07 1.68 1.84
N VAL A 136 13.83 1.45 1.40
CA VAL A 136 13.59 1.02 0.01
C VAL A 136 13.92 2.11 -1.02
N GLY A 137 13.79 3.39 -0.69
CA GLY A 137 14.03 4.47 -1.65
C GLY A 137 13.88 5.87 -1.07
N ALA A 138 14.13 6.89 -1.90
CA ALA A 138 14.22 8.29 -1.49
C ALA A 138 12.96 8.81 -0.77
N GLY A 139 11.77 8.41 -1.22
CA GLY A 139 10.52 8.80 -0.55
C GLY A 139 10.46 8.35 0.92
N THR A 140 10.92 7.13 1.19
CA THR A 140 11.04 6.59 2.55
C THR A 140 12.18 7.23 3.33
N ALA A 141 13.33 7.45 2.69
CA ALA A 141 14.49 8.13 3.29
C ALA A 141 14.13 9.54 3.80
N SER A 142 13.29 10.27 3.07
CA SER A 142 12.88 11.64 3.41
C SER A 142 12.15 11.78 4.75
N VAL A 143 11.62 10.67 5.31
CA VAL A 143 11.01 10.67 6.64
C VAL A 143 12.06 10.91 7.72
N PHE A 144 13.29 10.45 7.52
CA PHE A 144 14.38 10.52 8.48
C PHE A 144 15.15 11.86 8.43
N GLU A 145 15.01 12.63 7.34
CA GLU A 145 15.64 13.96 7.21
C GLU A 145 15.18 14.95 8.29
N LYS A 146 13.92 14.81 8.74
CA LYS A 146 13.28 15.69 9.73
C LYS A 146 13.67 15.39 11.18
N ILE A 147 14.50 14.37 11.41
CA ILE A 147 14.93 13.99 12.76
C ILE A 147 15.91 15.04 13.29
N GLN A 148 15.77 15.38 14.58
CA GLN A 148 16.64 16.34 15.24
C GLN A 148 18.12 15.92 15.13
N PRO A 149 19.06 16.85 14.89
CA PRO A 149 20.48 16.53 14.73
C PRO A 149 21.07 15.71 15.87
N SER A 150 20.67 15.97 17.12
CA SER A 150 21.09 15.22 18.32
C SER A 150 20.75 13.73 18.25
N LEU A 151 19.62 13.39 17.63
CA LEU A 151 19.13 12.02 17.50
C LEU A 151 19.72 11.27 16.28
N LYS A 152 20.37 11.98 15.35
CA LYS A 152 21.00 11.37 14.16
C LYS A 152 22.18 10.46 14.52
N GLN A 153 22.76 10.61 15.71
CA GLN A 153 23.82 9.72 16.20
C GLN A 153 23.30 8.32 16.57
N SER A 154 22.02 8.22 16.96
CA SER A 154 21.36 6.98 17.36
C SER A 154 20.61 6.30 16.21
N LEU A 155 20.27 7.02 15.14
CA LEU A 155 19.58 6.45 13.98
C LEU A 155 20.35 6.79 12.70
N ASN A 156 20.89 5.77 12.06
CA ASN A 156 21.63 5.90 10.81
C ASN A 156 20.90 5.19 9.67
N VAL A 157 20.46 5.95 8.66
CA VAL A 157 20.01 5.38 7.38
C VAL A 157 21.26 5.01 6.56
N SER A 158 21.65 3.73 6.62
CA SER A 158 22.93 3.25 6.11
C SER A 158 22.85 2.51 4.79
N PHE A 159 21.65 2.23 4.29
CA PHE A 159 21.47 1.49 3.05
C PHE A 159 20.21 1.90 2.29
N ALA A 160 20.36 2.00 0.97
CA ALA A 160 19.26 2.03 0.02
C ALA A 160 19.65 1.16 -1.19
N PRO A 161 18.72 0.37 -1.75
CA PRO A 161 19.00 -0.48 -2.90
C PRO A 161 19.22 0.34 -4.18
N SER A 162 19.86 -0.28 -5.17
CA SER A 162 20.08 0.27 -6.52
C SER A 162 18.78 0.59 -7.25
N LYS A 163 17.71 -0.16 -6.95
CA LYS A 163 16.34 0.09 -7.44
C LYS A 163 15.38 0.05 -6.27
N ALA A 164 14.45 1.00 -6.23
CA ALA A 164 13.52 1.18 -5.13
C ALA A 164 12.40 0.13 -5.06
N THR A 165 12.77 -1.13 -4.87
CA THR A 165 11.87 -2.29 -4.80
C THR A 165 12.25 -3.20 -3.64
N GLY A 166 11.25 -3.88 -3.05
CA GLY A 166 11.49 -4.82 -1.95
C GLY A 166 12.40 -5.98 -2.37
N LYS A 167 12.20 -6.52 -3.58
CA LYS A 167 13.05 -7.57 -4.16
C LYS A 167 14.54 -7.17 -4.23
N VAL A 168 14.85 -5.97 -4.72
CA VAL A 168 16.24 -5.51 -4.84
C VAL A 168 16.83 -5.18 -3.48
N LEU A 169 16.06 -4.57 -2.56
CA LEU A 169 16.47 -4.40 -1.17
C LEU A 169 16.87 -5.73 -0.53
N ALA A 170 16.05 -6.77 -0.69
CA ALA A 170 16.34 -8.07 -0.12
C ALA A 170 17.59 -8.72 -0.73
N ALA A 171 17.85 -8.49 -2.02
CA ALA A 171 19.03 -9.02 -2.71
C ALA A 171 20.33 -8.30 -2.33
N GLU A 172 20.26 -6.99 -2.06
CA GLU A 172 21.44 -6.13 -1.91
C GLU A 172 21.72 -5.72 -0.44
N LEU A 173 20.81 -5.98 0.51
CA LEU A 173 21.03 -5.63 1.92
C LEU A 173 22.37 -6.22 2.42
N PRO A 174 23.28 -5.40 2.98
CA PRO A 174 24.59 -5.90 3.39
C PRO A 174 24.50 -6.95 4.48
N ASP A 175 25.24 -8.05 4.27
CA ASP A 175 25.49 -9.08 5.27
C ASP A 175 26.96 -8.99 5.68
N TYR A 176 27.21 -8.83 6.99
CA TYR A 176 28.56 -8.64 7.53
C TYR A 176 29.18 -9.95 8.03
N GLY A 177 28.54 -11.11 7.81
CA GLY A 177 29.20 -12.42 7.82
C GLY A 177 29.65 -12.98 9.18
N ASN A 178 29.34 -12.30 10.29
CA ASN A 178 29.85 -12.67 11.61
C ASN A 178 28.89 -13.59 12.41
N ALA A 179 27.60 -13.61 12.05
CA ALA A 179 26.51 -14.39 12.66
C ALA A 179 25.27 -14.39 11.74
N ARG A 180 24.20 -15.09 12.14
CA ARG A 180 22.90 -15.00 11.44
C ARG A 180 22.33 -13.58 11.61
N CYS A 181 22.56 -12.72 10.63
CA CYS A 181 22.20 -11.30 10.66
C CYS A 181 20.70 -11.10 10.92
N THR A 182 20.37 -10.28 11.93
CA THR A 182 19.02 -10.08 12.43
C THR A 182 18.36 -8.84 11.83
N VAL A 183 17.12 -8.96 11.40
CA VAL A 183 16.36 -7.90 10.74
C VAL A 183 15.01 -7.71 11.42
N LEU A 184 14.71 -6.49 11.86
CA LEU A 184 13.36 -6.11 12.25
C LEU A 184 12.68 -5.40 11.07
N TYR A 185 11.50 -5.89 10.68
CA TYR A 185 10.75 -5.38 9.53
C TYR A 185 9.33 -4.97 9.94
N PRO A 186 9.11 -3.73 10.43
CA PRO A 186 7.78 -3.19 10.60
C PRO A 186 7.18 -2.87 9.23
N ALA A 187 6.03 -3.47 8.94
CA ALA A 187 5.42 -3.45 7.62
C ALA A 187 3.91 -3.23 7.69
N SER A 188 3.33 -2.91 6.54
CA SER A 188 1.89 -3.03 6.37
C SER A 188 1.50 -4.51 6.31
N ALA A 189 0.34 -4.87 6.88
CA ALA A 189 -0.28 -6.17 6.65
C ALA A 189 -0.57 -6.45 5.16
N LYS A 190 -0.68 -5.40 4.32
CA LYS A 190 -0.87 -5.52 2.87
C LYS A 190 0.44 -5.59 2.08
N ALA A 191 1.60 -5.49 2.72
CA ALA A 191 2.88 -5.62 2.04
C ALA A 191 3.13 -7.08 1.63
N SER A 192 3.72 -7.30 0.45
CA SER A 192 4.09 -8.63 -0.02
C SER A 192 5.19 -9.24 0.85
N ASN A 193 5.39 -10.56 0.71
CA ASN A 193 6.42 -11.29 1.45
C ASN A 193 7.80 -11.25 0.76
N GLU A 194 7.96 -10.49 -0.33
CA GLU A 194 9.18 -10.50 -1.15
C GLU A 194 10.46 -10.19 -0.36
N ILE A 195 10.37 -9.29 0.64
CA ILE A 195 11.51 -8.94 1.48
C ILE A 195 11.84 -10.06 2.46
N GLU A 196 10.83 -10.60 3.12
CA GLU A 196 10.96 -11.70 4.07
C GLU A 196 11.53 -12.94 3.38
N ASP A 197 10.91 -13.36 2.27
CA ASP A 197 11.36 -14.50 1.48
C ASP A 197 12.78 -14.28 0.94
N GLY A 198 13.08 -13.08 0.45
CA GLY A 198 14.38 -12.74 -0.12
C GLY A 198 15.51 -12.76 0.92
N LEU A 199 15.27 -12.19 2.10
CA LEU A 199 16.24 -12.15 3.19
C LEU A 199 16.44 -13.52 3.84
N VAL A 200 15.36 -14.29 4.05
CA VAL A 200 15.45 -15.66 4.57
C VAL A 200 16.27 -16.54 3.62
N LYS A 201 16.06 -16.43 2.30
CA LYS A 201 16.88 -17.15 1.29
C LYS A 201 18.37 -16.81 1.34
N ARG A 202 18.71 -15.61 1.83
CA ARG A 202 20.11 -15.17 2.03
C ARG A 202 20.64 -15.49 3.43
N GLY A 203 19.88 -16.19 4.27
CA GLY A 203 20.32 -16.63 5.59
C GLY A 203 20.01 -15.65 6.73
N PHE A 204 19.37 -14.51 6.49
CA PHE A 204 19.00 -13.57 7.55
C PHE A 204 17.96 -14.19 8.51
N ALA A 205 17.96 -13.72 9.76
CA ALA A 205 16.89 -13.95 10.73
C ALA A 205 15.97 -12.71 10.72
N ILE A 206 14.79 -12.83 10.11
CA ILE A 206 13.86 -11.71 10.00
C ILE A 206 12.70 -11.84 10.99
N THR A 207 12.40 -10.73 11.67
CA THR A 207 11.21 -10.54 12.50
C THR A 207 10.32 -9.51 11.81
N ARG A 208 9.26 -9.98 11.14
CA ARG A 208 8.25 -9.10 10.56
C ARG A 208 7.18 -8.75 11.59
N LEU A 209 6.82 -7.47 11.68
CA LEU A 209 5.69 -6.98 12.46
C LEU A 209 4.71 -6.26 11.55
N ASN A 210 3.47 -6.72 11.48
CA ASN A 210 2.44 -6.05 10.69
C ASN A 210 1.80 -4.96 11.55
N THR A 211 2.44 -3.79 11.61
CA THR A 211 2.10 -2.72 12.56
C THR A 211 0.91 -1.86 12.13
N TYR A 212 0.54 -1.91 10.84
CA TYR A 212 -0.61 -1.19 10.32
C TYR A 212 -1.20 -1.87 9.08
N THR A 213 -2.42 -1.50 8.70
CA THR A 213 -3.03 -1.83 7.41
C THR A 213 -3.58 -0.56 6.76
N THR A 214 -3.75 -0.59 5.43
CA THR A 214 -4.40 0.50 4.69
C THR A 214 -5.82 0.09 4.36
N GLU A 215 -6.82 0.70 4.96
CA GLU A 215 -8.24 0.45 4.65
C GLU A 215 -8.88 1.63 3.92
N PRO A 216 -10.00 1.42 3.21
CA PRO A 216 -10.84 2.52 2.76
C PRO A 216 -11.29 3.38 3.94
N VAL A 217 -11.54 4.67 3.71
CA VAL A 217 -12.22 5.50 4.70
C VAL A 217 -13.65 4.97 4.94
N SER A 218 -14.15 5.12 6.17
CA SER A 218 -15.50 4.67 6.52
C SER A 218 -16.60 5.53 5.89
N GLN A 219 -16.29 6.80 5.65
CA GLN A 219 -17.23 7.82 5.20
C GLN A 219 -16.58 8.75 4.17
N VAL A 220 -17.37 9.13 3.17
CA VAL A 220 -17.03 10.15 2.18
C VAL A 220 -18.16 11.16 2.14
N ASP A 221 -17.79 12.45 2.13
CA ASP A 221 -18.76 13.54 2.00
C ASP A 221 -19.36 13.53 0.59
N GLN A 222 -20.69 13.46 0.50
CA GLN A 222 -21.39 13.33 -0.77
C GLN A 222 -21.21 14.56 -1.68
N MET A 223 -21.19 15.77 -1.13
CA MET A 223 -21.02 16.99 -1.94
C MET A 223 -19.60 17.06 -2.49
N VAL A 224 -18.61 16.64 -1.71
CA VAL A 224 -17.22 16.56 -2.17
C VAL A 224 -17.06 15.47 -3.23
N LEU A 225 -17.73 14.32 -3.07
CA LEU A 225 -17.71 13.25 -4.06
C LEU A 225 -18.33 13.69 -5.40
N GLU A 226 -19.46 14.39 -5.37
CA GLU A 226 -20.10 14.94 -6.57
C GLU A 226 -19.16 15.90 -7.31
N GLN A 227 -18.45 16.78 -6.59
CA GLN A 227 -17.42 17.64 -7.19
C GLN A 227 -16.23 16.84 -7.73
N ALA A 228 -15.81 15.80 -7.02
CA ALA A 228 -14.69 14.96 -7.44
C ALA A 228 -14.99 14.16 -8.72
N LEU A 229 -16.23 13.68 -8.88
CA LEU A 229 -16.66 12.97 -10.09
C LEU A 229 -16.62 13.84 -11.35
N LEU A 230 -16.75 15.17 -11.19
CA LEU A 230 -16.65 16.15 -12.28
C LEU A 230 -15.20 16.54 -12.62
N ALA A 231 -14.23 16.22 -11.77
CA ALA A 231 -12.86 16.63 -11.97
C ALA A 231 -12.21 15.86 -13.14
N PRO A 232 -11.44 16.53 -14.03
CA PRO A 232 -10.80 15.88 -15.18
C PRO A 232 -9.79 14.78 -14.83
N VAL A 233 -9.14 14.90 -13.66
CA VAL A 233 -8.09 13.98 -13.23
C VAL A 233 -8.27 13.58 -11.76
N ILE A 234 -8.11 12.30 -11.46
CA ILE A 234 -7.82 11.83 -10.09
C ILE A 234 -6.35 11.41 -9.99
N ALA A 235 -5.71 11.79 -8.89
CA ALA A 235 -4.36 11.44 -8.55
C ALA A 235 -4.37 10.38 -7.44
N VAL A 236 -3.88 9.18 -7.77
CA VAL A 236 -3.94 7.99 -6.91
C VAL A 236 -2.56 7.40 -6.63
N ALA A 237 -2.28 7.13 -5.35
CA ALA A 237 -0.97 6.66 -4.90
C ALA A 237 -0.88 5.14 -4.63
N SER A 238 -1.99 4.41 -4.72
CA SER A 238 -1.98 2.97 -4.42
C SER A 238 -3.15 2.21 -5.06
N PRO A 239 -3.01 0.88 -5.25
CA PRO A 239 -4.12 0.02 -5.66
C PRO A 239 -5.33 0.07 -4.71
N SER A 240 -5.11 0.32 -3.42
CA SER A 240 -6.21 0.45 -2.44
C SER A 240 -7.04 1.71 -2.68
N ALA A 241 -6.41 2.84 -3.02
CA ALA A 241 -7.12 4.07 -3.37
C ALA A 241 -7.94 3.91 -4.67
N ILE A 242 -7.40 3.20 -5.65
CA ILE A 242 -8.13 2.84 -6.88
C ILE A 242 -9.39 2.03 -6.57
N ARG A 243 -9.27 0.98 -5.74
CA ARG A 243 -10.44 0.15 -5.37
C ARG A 243 -11.50 0.96 -4.63
N ALA A 244 -11.07 1.82 -3.72
CA ALA A 244 -11.97 2.73 -3.01
C ALA A 244 -12.67 3.69 -3.98
N TRP A 245 -11.94 4.29 -4.93
CA TRP A 245 -12.51 5.15 -5.96
C TRP A 245 -13.57 4.44 -6.80
N VAL A 246 -13.24 3.27 -7.36
CA VAL A 246 -14.17 2.50 -8.19
C VAL A 246 -15.42 2.08 -7.40
N SER A 247 -15.30 1.79 -6.11
CA SER A 247 -16.47 1.47 -5.26
C SER A 247 -17.40 2.66 -5.00
N LEU A 248 -16.96 3.89 -5.26
CA LEU A 248 -17.75 5.10 -5.11
C LEU A 248 -18.43 5.52 -6.42
N ILE A 249 -18.01 4.99 -7.57
CA ILE A 249 -18.64 5.27 -8.85
C ILE A 249 -19.91 4.42 -8.96
N PRO A 250 -21.10 5.03 -9.19
CA PRO A 250 -22.33 4.28 -9.41
C PRO A 250 -22.19 3.34 -10.62
N GLU A 251 -22.68 2.10 -10.53
CA GLU A 251 -22.56 1.09 -11.62
C GLU A 251 -23.14 1.56 -12.96
N ALA A 252 -24.16 2.43 -12.93
CA ALA A 252 -24.78 3.00 -14.13
C ALA A 252 -23.93 4.10 -14.80
N GLN A 253 -22.88 4.59 -14.14
CA GLN A 253 -22.06 5.69 -14.62
C GLN A 253 -20.75 5.15 -15.17
N GLN A 254 -20.57 5.26 -16.48
CA GLN A 254 -19.25 5.09 -17.07
C GLN A 254 -18.41 6.32 -16.70
N TRP A 255 -17.29 6.08 -16.00
CA TRP A 255 -16.36 7.13 -15.61
C TRP A 255 -15.09 7.01 -16.45
N ASP A 256 -14.93 7.92 -17.41
CA ASP A 256 -13.86 7.92 -18.41
C ASP A 256 -12.84 9.06 -18.18
N ASN A 257 -12.87 9.74 -17.04
CA ASN A 257 -11.87 10.77 -16.74
C ASN A 257 -10.49 10.14 -16.47
N ALA A 258 -9.46 10.97 -16.43
CA ALA A 258 -8.10 10.48 -16.35
C ALA A 258 -7.68 10.08 -14.93
N VAL A 259 -6.84 9.05 -14.84
CA VAL A 259 -6.31 8.49 -13.60
C VAL A 259 -4.80 8.60 -13.64
N ALA A 260 -4.26 9.55 -12.88
CA ALA A 260 -2.82 9.73 -12.73
C ALA A 260 -2.31 8.91 -11.53
N CYS A 261 -1.68 7.78 -11.84
CA CYS A 261 -1.11 6.86 -10.87
C CYS A 261 0.33 7.25 -10.51
N ILE A 262 0.70 7.13 -9.24
CA ILE A 262 2.08 7.40 -8.79
C ILE A 262 3.15 6.47 -9.41
N GLY A 263 2.73 5.32 -9.94
CA GLY A 263 3.61 4.32 -10.55
C GLY A 263 2.86 3.11 -11.12
N GLU A 264 3.63 2.23 -11.77
CA GLU A 264 3.13 1.11 -12.57
C GLU A 264 2.21 0.16 -11.81
N THR A 265 2.55 -0.24 -10.58
CA THR A 265 1.71 -1.15 -9.78
C THR A 265 0.29 -0.62 -9.59
N THR A 266 0.13 0.69 -9.39
CA THR A 266 -1.17 1.34 -9.25
C THR A 266 -1.88 1.43 -10.60
N ALA A 267 -1.16 1.72 -11.68
CA ALA A 267 -1.71 1.77 -13.04
C ALA A 267 -2.24 0.40 -13.52
N VAL A 268 -1.51 -0.67 -13.24
CA VAL A 268 -1.96 -2.05 -13.53
C VAL A 268 -3.24 -2.37 -12.76
N ALA A 269 -3.35 -1.95 -11.50
CA ALA A 269 -4.56 -2.13 -10.71
C ALA A 269 -5.76 -1.35 -11.29
N ALA A 270 -5.54 -0.10 -11.72
CA ALA A 270 -6.56 0.72 -12.37
C ALA A 270 -7.10 0.05 -13.65
N LYS A 271 -6.20 -0.38 -14.54
CA LYS A 271 -6.57 -1.06 -15.80
C LYS A 271 -7.34 -2.35 -15.56
N LYS A 272 -6.94 -3.16 -14.56
CA LYS A 272 -7.65 -4.40 -14.19
C LYS A 272 -9.07 -4.15 -13.68
N LEU A 273 -9.38 -2.95 -13.19
CA LEU A 273 -10.70 -2.53 -12.74
C LEU A 273 -11.49 -1.78 -13.81
N GLY A 274 -11.03 -1.81 -15.06
CA GLY A 274 -11.76 -1.26 -16.21
C GLY A 274 -11.50 0.21 -16.50
N LEU A 275 -10.63 0.88 -15.73
CA LEU A 275 -10.25 2.28 -15.99
C LEU A 275 -9.35 2.36 -17.23
N ARG A 276 -9.71 3.21 -18.20
CA ARG A 276 -9.07 3.26 -19.52
C ARG A 276 -7.98 4.32 -19.61
N ASN A 277 -8.26 5.52 -19.12
CA ASN A 277 -7.39 6.70 -19.24
C ASN A 277 -6.38 6.78 -18.10
N VAL A 278 -5.41 5.84 -18.10
CA VAL A 278 -4.47 5.64 -16.99
C VAL A 278 -3.07 6.13 -17.36
N TYR A 279 -2.55 7.08 -16.59
CA TYR A 279 -1.23 7.71 -16.74
C TYR A 279 -0.34 7.35 -15.56
N PHE A 280 0.95 7.12 -15.78
CA PHE A 280 1.93 6.86 -14.71
C PHE A 280 3.36 7.10 -15.20
N PRO A 281 4.29 7.48 -14.31
CA PRO A 281 5.67 7.73 -14.71
C PRO A 281 6.48 6.43 -14.80
N ALA A 282 7.46 6.41 -15.70
CA ALA A 282 8.47 5.34 -15.74
C ALA A 282 9.32 5.33 -14.44
N ASN A 283 9.63 6.50 -13.90
CA ASN A 283 10.34 6.67 -12.63
C ASN A 283 9.34 7.13 -11.55
N PRO A 284 8.95 6.26 -10.60
CA PRO A 284 8.00 6.63 -9.56
C PRO A 284 8.59 7.65 -8.59
N GLY A 285 7.77 8.62 -8.19
CA GLY A 285 8.21 9.72 -7.33
C GLY A 285 7.26 10.91 -7.45
N LEU A 286 7.45 11.93 -6.61
CA LEU A 286 6.59 13.13 -6.62
C LEU A 286 6.64 13.84 -7.99
N GLU A 287 7.84 14.06 -8.52
CA GLU A 287 8.05 14.75 -9.80
C GLU A 287 7.43 13.99 -10.98
N GLY A 288 7.72 12.68 -11.11
CA GLY A 288 7.11 11.85 -12.14
C GLY A 288 5.58 11.80 -12.03
N TRP A 289 5.05 11.77 -10.81
CA TRP A 289 3.61 11.78 -10.60
C TRP A 289 2.97 13.11 -11.00
N VAL A 290 3.61 14.25 -10.67
CA VAL A 290 3.19 15.58 -11.15
C VAL A 290 3.18 15.62 -12.68
N ASN A 291 4.24 15.14 -13.34
CA ASN A 291 4.30 15.11 -14.81
C ASN A 291 3.17 14.27 -15.41
N SER A 292 2.83 13.12 -14.80
CA SER A 292 1.71 12.29 -15.26
C SER A 292 0.35 12.99 -15.11
N ILE A 293 0.19 13.83 -14.08
CA ILE A 293 -1.01 14.64 -13.89
C ILE A 293 -1.09 15.76 -14.94
N LEU A 294 0.04 16.41 -15.24
CA LEU A 294 0.11 17.45 -16.28
C LEU A 294 -0.23 16.89 -17.66
N GLU A 295 0.33 15.73 -18.01
CA GLU A 295 0.03 15.02 -19.25
C GLU A 295 -1.47 14.69 -19.35
N ALA A 296 -2.03 14.11 -18.30
CA ALA A 296 -3.46 13.79 -18.24
C ALA A 296 -4.35 15.04 -18.44
N LEU A 297 -4.01 16.16 -17.81
CA LEU A 297 -4.73 17.43 -17.98
C LEU A 297 -4.61 17.98 -19.40
N GLN A 298 -3.45 17.85 -20.03
CA GLN A 298 -3.23 18.32 -21.40
C GLN A 298 -4.12 17.58 -22.39
N VAL A 299 -4.20 16.24 -22.29
CA VAL A 299 -5.06 15.42 -23.16
C VAL A 299 -6.54 15.75 -22.94
N GLN A 300 -6.98 15.90 -21.69
CA GLN A 300 -8.36 16.28 -21.38
C GLN A 300 -8.74 17.66 -21.96
N ASN A 301 -7.84 18.64 -21.89
CA ASN A 301 -8.08 19.97 -22.49
C ASN A 301 -8.13 19.93 -24.02
N GLN A 302 -7.47 18.97 -24.68
CA GLN A 302 -7.55 18.80 -26.13
C GLN A 302 -8.88 18.17 -26.54
N LEU A 303 -9.35 17.16 -25.80
CA LEU A 303 -10.65 16.52 -26.05
C LEU A 303 -11.84 17.47 -25.88
N GLN A 304 -11.75 18.45 -24.96
CA GLN A 304 -12.80 19.45 -24.76
C GLN A 304 -12.85 20.54 -25.84
N LYS A 305 -11.83 20.65 -26.70
CA LYS A 305 -11.74 21.66 -27.76
C LYS A 305 -12.23 21.14 -29.13
N VAL A 306 -12.53 19.85 -29.24
CA VAL A 306 -13.05 19.16 -30.43
C VAL A 306 -14.55 19.01 -30.29
#